data_AF-A0A947HSX6-F1
#
_entry.id   AF-A0A947HSX6-F1
#
_cell.length_a   1.000
_cell.length_b   1.000
_cell.length_c   1.000
_cell.angle_alpha   90.00
_cell.angle_beta   90.00
_cell.angle_gamma   90.00
#
_symmetry.space_group_name_H-M   'P 1'
#
loop_
_entity.id
_entity.type
_entity.pdbx_description
1 polymer ?
#
loop_
_entity_poly.entity_id
_entity_poly.type
_entity_poly.pdbx_seq_one_letter_code
_entity_poly.pdbx_strand_id
1 'polypeptide(L)'
;MYRVLARLDLGRDAASIYSGAHARPWTQALLAAYRQDPQAIQLQWLGLAHETTDALIQAVETMRESPLRTAILASTQDELATITPQTCLTPSFLPRLDTLRHTLYAEPPPPLTLLHVAALGRHGRAATIQGERRVAVDLNQPEDHALMQILHEECHAVTDREVAHPSIPRETRFGTAGYAVHRALEDAAVAYGAVVLAEVAPDLLAAYEQWRCRMG
;
A
#
# COMPACT_ATOMS: atom_id res chain seq x y z
N MET A 1 3.94 11.60 0.67
CA MET A 1 4.81 10.46 0.33
C MET A 1 4.40 9.75 -0.97
N TYR A 2 3.21 9.14 -1.06
CA TYR A 2 2.84 8.31 -2.22
C TYR A 2 2.87 9.01 -3.57
N ARG A 3 2.54 10.31 -3.64
CA ARG A 3 2.70 11.12 -4.87
C ARG A 3 4.14 11.15 -5.39
N VAL A 4 5.12 11.22 -4.48
CA VAL A 4 6.55 11.18 -4.83
C VAL A 4 6.90 9.78 -5.35
N LEU A 5 6.50 8.74 -4.61
CA LEU A 5 6.78 7.34 -4.97
C LEU A 5 6.12 6.91 -6.29
N ALA A 6 4.91 7.40 -6.60
CA ALA A 6 4.20 7.12 -7.84
C ALA A 6 4.88 7.68 -9.10
N ARG A 7 5.90 8.53 -8.96
CA ARG A 7 6.75 8.99 -10.07
C ARG A 7 7.96 8.09 -10.34
N LEU A 8 8.25 7.15 -9.45
CA LEU A 8 9.43 6.30 -9.55
C LEU A 8 9.08 5.03 -10.32
N ASP A 9 9.58 4.91 -11.56
CA ASP A 9 9.53 3.65 -12.28
C ASP A 9 10.57 2.66 -11.69
N LEU A 10 10.10 1.83 -10.76
CA LEU A 10 10.89 0.75 -10.16
C LEU A 10 10.89 -0.53 -11.02
N GLY A 11 10.26 -0.52 -12.20
CA GLY A 11 10.09 -1.70 -13.05
C GLY A 11 9.26 -2.79 -12.37
N ARG A 12 9.81 -4.00 -12.27
CA ARG A 12 9.13 -5.18 -11.70
C ARG A 12 9.24 -5.30 -10.17
N ASP A 13 9.61 -4.21 -9.50
CA ASP A 13 9.62 -4.17 -8.04
C ASP A 13 8.19 -4.21 -7.51
N ALA A 14 7.88 -5.11 -6.58
CA ALA A 14 6.55 -5.24 -6.01
C ALA A 14 6.12 -4.01 -5.20
N ALA A 15 7.08 -3.21 -4.74
CA ALA A 15 6.82 -1.93 -4.10
C ALA A 15 6.42 -0.83 -5.09
N SER A 16 6.64 -1.03 -6.40
CA SER A 16 6.31 -0.04 -7.42
C SER A 16 4.83 0.32 -7.36
N ILE A 17 4.57 1.62 -7.31
CA ILE A 17 3.23 2.20 -7.50
C ILE A 17 3.25 3.19 -8.67
N TYR A 18 4.17 2.99 -9.61
CA TYR A 18 4.39 3.90 -10.71
C TYR A 18 3.11 4.07 -11.53
N SER A 19 2.63 5.32 -11.64
CA SER A 19 1.35 5.61 -12.28
C SER A 19 1.49 6.11 -13.72
N GLY A 20 2.68 6.02 -14.32
CA GLY A 20 2.96 6.66 -15.62
C GLY A 20 3.05 8.18 -15.56
N ALA A 21 3.14 8.76 -14.36
CA ALA A 21 3.21 10.20 -14.18
C ALA A 21 4.47 10.80 -14.80
N HIS A 22 4.36 12.04 -15.31
CA HIS A 22 5.52 12.74 -15.88
C HIS A 22 6.69 12.81 -14.90
N ALA A 23 7.87 12.45 -15.40
CA ALA A 23 9.10 12.55 -14.63
C ALA A 23 9.37 14.02 -14.23
N ARG A 24 9.76 14.21 -12.96
CA ARG A 24 10.29 15.47 -12.43
C ARG A 24 11.82 15.48 -12.50
N PRO A 25 12.48 16.66 -12.43
CA PRO A 25 13.95 16.74 -12.40
C PRO A 25 14.60 15.89 -11.30
N TRP A 26 13.97 15.79 -10.12
CA TRP A 26 14.48 15.01 -8.99
C TRP A 26 14.31 13.48 -9.12
N THR A 27 13.52 12.99 -10.09
CA THR A 27 13.11 11.57 -10.16
C THR A 27 14.29 10.63 -10.34
N GLN A 28 15.26 10.99 -11.18
CA GLN A 28 16.44 10.14 -11.43
C GLN A 28 17.33 10.01 -10.20
N ALA A 29 17.59 11.12 -9.50
CA ALA A 29 18.39 11.13 -8.28
C ALA A 29 17.71 10.33 -7.17
N LEU A 30 16.39 10.49 -7.00
CA LEU A 30 15.63 9.74 -6.02
C LEU A 30 15.59 8.24 -6.35
N LEU A 31 15.41 7.87 -7.62
CA LEU A 31 15.43 6.48 -8.06
C LEU A 31 16.79 5.81 -7.79
N ALA A 32 17.89 6.51 -8.05
CA ALA A 32 19.24 6.02 -7.76
C ALA A 32 19.43 5.81 -6.25
N ALA A 33 19.01 6.77 -5.42
CA ALA A 33 19.09 6.65 -3.97
C ALA A 33 18.20 5.51 -3.43
N TYR A 34 16.99 5.35 -3.96
CA TYR A 34 16.06 4.28 -3.58
C TYR A 34 16.68 2.90 -3.81
N ARG A 35 17.33 2.70 -4.97
CA ARG A 35 17.93 1.40 -5.33
C ARG A 35 19.14 1.02 -4.48
N GLN A 36 19.80 1.99 -3.85
CA GLN A 36 20.98 1.81 -3.02
C GLN A 36 20.64 1.64 -1.53
N ASP A 37 19.42 1.98 -1.12
CA ASP A 37 19.01 1.95 0.28
C ASP A 37 18.19 0.68 0.58
N PRO A 38 18.68 -0.24 1.42
CA PRO A 38 17.95 -1.47 1.77
C PRO A 38 16.67 -1.20 2.58
N GLN A 39 16.48 0.01 3.13
CA GLN A 39 15.31 0.40 3.90
C GLN A 39 14.31 1.24 3.10
N ALA A 40 14.52 1.42 1.79
CA ALA A 40 13.66 2.27 0.95
C ALA A 40 12.17 1.85 0.97
N ILE A 41 11.87 0.58 1.22
CA ILE A 41 10.49 0.10 1.39
C ILE A 41 9.77 0.74 2.58
N GLN A 42 10.49 1.14 3.63
CA GLN A 42 9.94 1.77 4.83
C GLN A 42 9.30 3.14 4.53
N LEU A 43 9.62 3.76 3.39
CA LEU A 43 8.97 5.00 2.95
C LEU A 43 7.47 4.82 2.75
N GLN A 44 7.05 3.63 2.31
CA GLN A 44 5.64 3.29 2.15
C GLN A 44 4.93 3.32 3.51
N TRP A 45 5.62 2.89 4.58
CA TRP A 45 5.10 2.91 5.94
C TRP A 45 4.99 4.33 6.50
N LEU A 46 5.95 5.22 6.22
CA LEU A 46 5.87 6.63 6.63
C LEU A 46 4.61 7.32 6.09
N GLY A 47 4.20 6.98 4.86
CA GLY A 47 2.97 7.48 4.25
C GLY A 47 1.68 7.04 4.98
N LEU A 48 1.72 5.93 5.72
CA LEU A 48 0.62 5.43 6.54
C LEU A 48 0.69 5.95 7.98
N ALA A 49 1.91 6.15 8.50
CA ALA A 49 2.12 6.52 9.90
C ALA A 49 1.73 7.97 10.20
N HIS A 50 1.81 8.86 9.22
CA HIS A 50 1.66 10.30 9.43
C HIS A 50 0.47 10.88 8.65
N GLU A 51 -0.45 11.48 9.38
CA GLU A 51 -1.68 12.08 8.83
C GLU A 51 -1.44 13.45 8.18
N THR A 52 -0.45 14.18 8.68
CA THR A 52 -0.12 15.51 8.18
C THR A 52 1.19 15.48 7.42
N THR A 53 1.26 16.34 6.41
CA THR A 53 2.50 16.62 5.69
C THR A 53 3.63 17.02 6.62
N ASP A 54 3.36 17.88 7.60
CA ASP A 54 4.39 18.38 8.52
C ASP A 54 4.96 17.23 9.38
N ALA A 55 4.10 16.36 9.91
CA ALA A 55 4.54 15.19 10.67
C ALA A 55 5.35 14.22 9.79
N LEU A 56 4.95 14.04 8.53
CA LEU A 56 5.70 13.23 7.57
C LEU A 56 7.09 13.83 7.28
N ILE A 57 7.17 15.14 7.05
CA ILE A 57 8.46 15.81 6.82
C ILE A 57 9.35 15.65 8.04
N GLN A 58 8.84 15.94 9.23
CA GLN A 58 9.58 15.78 10.47
C GLN A 58 10.10 14.35 10.64
N ALA A 59 9.27 13.34 10.35
CA ALA A 59 9.69 11.95 10.40
C ALA A 59 10.84 11.64 9.43
N VAL A 60 10.77 12.13 8.19
CA VAL A 60 11.86 12.00 7.21
C VAL A 60 13.12 12.73 7.69
N GLU A 61 12.98 13.91 8.30
CA GLU A 61 14.11 14.67 8.84
C GLU A 61 14.83 13.90 9.95
N THR A 62 14.12 13.10 10.75
CA THR A 62 14.70 12.24 11.80
C THR A 62 15.34 10.94 11.28
N MET A 63 15.13 10.58 10.01
CA MET A 63 15.82 9.45 9.42
C MET A 63 17.34 9.68 9.44
N ARG A 64 18.11 8.58 9.45
CA ARG A 64 19.57 8.65 9.30
C ARG A 64 19.93 9.44 8.04
N GLU A 65 20.94 10.29 8.13
CA GLU A 65 21.47 11.01 6.97
C GLU A 65 21.89 10.03 5.87
N SER A 66 21.27 10.18 4.71
CA SER A 66 21.51 9.38 3.52
C SER A 66 21.16 10.16 2.26
N PRO A 67 21.68 9.78 1.09
CA PRO A 67 21.24 10.34 -0.19
C PRO A 67 19.72 10.22 -0.40
N LEU A 68 19.12 9.13 0.10
CA LEU A 68 17.69 8.89 0.02
C LEU A 68 16.89 9.92 0.82
N ARG A 69 17.29 10.17 2.08
CA ARG A 69 16.66 11.20 2.92
C ARG A 69 16.69 12.57 2.23
N THR A 70 17.87 13.00 1.75
CA THR A 70 18.02 14.29 1.08
C THR A 70 17.15 14.40 -0.18
N ALA A 71 17.12 13.35 -0.99
CA ALA A 71 16.30 13.31 -2.20
C ALA A 71 14.79 13.36 -1.89
N ILE A 72 14.34 12.67 -0.83
CA ILE A 72 12.94 12.71 -0.39
C ILE A 72 12.55 14.10 0.08
N LEU A 73 13.36 14.75 0.92
CA LEU A 73 13.04 16.08 1.42
C LEU A 73 12.91 17.09 0.27
N ALA A 74 13.85 17.06 -0.69
CA ALA A 74 13.80 17.91 -1.88
C ALA A 74 12.55 17.62 -2.74
N SER A 75 12.26 16.34 -3.02
CA SER A 75 11.10 15.95 -3.84
C SER A 75 9.74 16.24 -3.18
N THR A 76 9.68 16.15 -1.85
CA THR A 76 8.44 16.39 -1.09
C THR A 76 8.04 17.85 -1.20
N GLN A 77 8.98 18.78 -1.00
CA GLN A 77 8.72 20.21 -1.13
C GLN A 77 8.11 20.58 -2.50
N ASP A 78 8.67 20.05 -3.58
CA ASP A 78 8.15 20.26 -4.94
C ASP A 78 6.72 19.71 -5.13
N GLU A 79 6.41 18.54 -4.55
CA GLU A 79 5.07 17.95 -4.68
C GLU A 79 4.01 18.69 -3.86
N LEU A 80 4.37 19.21 -2.68
CA LEU A 80 3.43 19.92 -1.81
C LEU A 80 2.80 21.13 -2.48
N ALA A 81 3.55 21.84 -3.33
CA ALA A 81 3.05 22.97 -4.11
C ALA A 81 1.92 22.60 -5.08
N THR A 82 1.69 21.31 -5.32
CA THR A 82 0.70 20.79 -6.28
C THR A 82 -0.41 19.97 -5.61
N ILE A 83 -0.54 20.06 -4.28
CA ILE A 83 -1.61 19.38 -3.55
C ILE A 83 -2.90 20.18 -3.65
N THR A 84 -3.91 19.54 -4.24
CA THR A 84 -5.29 19.99 -4.16
C THR A 84 -5.96 19.28 -2.98
N PRO A 85 -6.71 19.99 -2.11
CA PRO A 85 -7.54 19.36 -1.10
C PRO A 85 -8.46 18.31 -1.74
N GLN A 86 -8.49 17.12 -1.16
CA GLN A 86 -9.40 16.07 -1.59
C GLN A 86 -10.69 16.14 -0.79
N THR A 87 -11.81 15.92 -1.46
CA THR A 87 -13.12 15.82 -0.81
C THR A 87 -13.17 14.57 0.05
N CYS A 88 -13.80 14.67 1.22
CA CYS A 88 -14.11 13.49 2.01
C CYS A 88 -15.07 12.59 1.23
N LEU A 89 -14.65 11.37 0.92
CA LEU A 89 -15.48 10.35 0.30
C LEU A 89 -15.95 9.38 1.39
N THR A 90 -17.25 9.11 1.44
CA THR A 90 -17.82 8.05 2.28
C THR A 90 -18.27 6.92 1.35
N PRO A 91 -17.48 5.86 1.19
CA PRO A 91 -17.82 4.79 0.26
C PRO A 91 -19.10 4.05 0.67
N SER A 92 -19.91 3.64 -0.30
CA SER A 92 -21.17 2.95 -0.01
C SER A 92 -20.94 1.52 0.52
N PHE A 93 -19.78 0.94 0.21
CA PHE A 93 -19.40 -0.43 0.59
C PHE A 93 -19.00 -0.61 2.06
N LEU A 94 -18.93 0.45 2.88
CA LEU A 94 -18.44 0.35 4.26
C LEU A 94 -19.16 -0.71 5.12
N PRO A 95 -20.51 -0.82 5.11
CA PRO A 95 -21.20 -1.87 5.86
C PRO A 95 -20.81 -3.28 5.40
N ARG A 96 -20.54 -3.42 4.11
CA ARG A 96 -20.15 -4.71 3.51
C ARG A 96 -18.72 -5.08 3.90
N LEU A 97 -17.82 -4.11 3.88
CA LEU A 97 -16.46 -4.27 4.39
C LEU A 97 -16.47 -4.69 5.86
N ASP A 98 -17.33 -4.11 6.69
CA ASP A 98 -17.42 -4.46 8.11
C ASP A 98 -17.79 -5.94 8.32
N THR A 99 -18.80 -6.45 7.59
CA THR A 99 -19.15 -7.88 7.61
C THR A 99 -17.98 -8.78 7.20
N LEU A 100 -17.27 -8.41 6.13
CA LEU A 100 -16.11 -9.17 5.66
C LEU A 100 -15.01 -9.22 6.70
N ARG A 101 -14.74 -8.09 7.38
CA ARG A 101 -13.72 -8.02 8.44
C ARG A 101 -14.08 -8.88 9.64
N HIS A 102 -15.34 -8.89 10.06
CA HIS A 102 -15.77 -9.76 11.16
C HIS A 102 -15.65 -11.27 10.82
N THR A 103 -15.63 -11.62 9.54
CA THR A 103 -15.37 -12.99 9.10
C THR A 103 -13.87 -13.29 9.02
N LEU A 104 -13.07 -12.28 8.64
CA LEU A 104 -11.63 -12.40 8.44
C LEU A 104 -10.86 -12.60 9.76
N TYR A 105 -11.27 -11.92 10.83
CA TYR A 105 -10.57 -11.95 12.12
C TYR A 105 -11.27 -12.90 13.09
N ALA A 106 -10.48 -13.75 13.77
CA ALA A 106 -10.99 -14.66 14.81
C ALA A 106 -11.45 -13.93 16.09
N GLU A 107 -10.84 -12.78 16.36
CA GLU A 107 -11.21 -11.83 17.42
C GLU A 107 -11.85 -10.59 16.78
N PRO A 108 -12.50 -9.69 17.56
CA PRO A 108 -13.01 -8.44 17.00
C PRO A 108 -11.95 -7.72 16.17
N PRO A 109 -12.26 -7.32 14.92
CA PRO A 109 -11.27 -6.72 14.04
C PRO A 109 -10.74 -5.42 14.68
N PRO A 110 -9.42 -5.13 14.54
CA PRO A 110 -8.87 -3.86 15.02
C PRO A 110 -9.60 -2.67 14.36
N PRO A 111 -9.63 -1.48 14.99
CA PRO A 111 -10.15 -0.28 14.34
C PRO A 111 -9.50 -0.07 12.96
N LEU A 112 -10.28 0.43 11.99
CA LEU A 112 -9.82 0.65 10.62
C LEU A 112 -9.92 2.12 10.25
N THR A 113 -8.80 2.71 9.83
CA THR A 113 -8.77 3.98 9.11
C THR A 113 -8.50 3.74 7.64
N LEU A 114 -9.42 4.22 6.80
CA LEU A 114 -9.24 4.27 5.36
C LEU A 114 -8.64 5.62 4.97
N LEU A 115 -7.51 5.58 4.26
CA LEU A 115 -6.84 6.76 3.74
C LEU A 115 -7.09 6.86 2.24
N HIS A 116 -7.73 7.93 1.81
CA HIS A 116 -7.86 8.23 0.40
C HIS A 116 -6.53 8.73 -0.16
N VAL A 117 -5.92 8.00 -1.10
CA VAL A 117 -4.67 8.38 -1.75
C VAL A 117 -4.75 8.13 -3.26
N ALA A 118 -5.13 9.16 -4.02
CA ALA A 118 -5.27 9.05 -5.48
C ALA A 118 -4.00 8.61 -6.21
N ALA A 119 -2.83 8.93 -5.65
CA ALA A 119 -1.54 8.54 -6.23
C ALA A 119 -1.29 7.02 -6.26
N LEU A 120 -2.05 6.23 -5.48
CA LEU A 120 -1.93 4.78 -5.51
C LEU A 120 -2.61 4.15 -6.74
N GLY A 121 -3.55 4.85 -7.39
CA GLY A 121 -4.30 4.31 -8.51
C GLY A 121 -4.92 2.95 -8.17
N ARG A 122 -4.43 1.87 -8.79
CA ARG A 122 -4.95 0.52 -8.55
C ARG A 122 -4.28 -0.25 -7.42
N HIS A 123 -3.30 0.36 -6.75
CA HIS A 123 -2.57 -0.27 -5.65
C HIS A 123 -3.21 0.08 -4.31
N GLY A 124 -2.94 -0.76 -3.31
CA GLY A 124 -3.21 -0.48 -1.90
C GLY A 124 -1.92 -0.53 -1.09
N ARG A 125 -1.95 0.06 0.10
CA ARG A 125 -0.92 -0.10 1.12
C ARG A 125 -1.55 -0.17 2.49
N ALA A 126 -1.16 -1.13 3.30
CA ALA A 126 -1.62 -1.21 4.67
C ALA A 126 -0.51 -1.44 5.70
N ALA A 127 -0.81 -1.02 6.92
CA ALA A 127 0.02 -1.27 8.09
C ALA A 127 -0.86 -1.29 9.34
N THR A 128 -0.35 -1.96 10.38
CA THR A 128 -0.91 -1.84 11.73
C THR A 128 -0.05 -0.85 12.51
N ILE A 129 -0.64 0.23 13.00
CA ILE A 129 0.04 1.31 13.72
C ILE A 129 -0.70 1.50 15.03
N GLN A 130 0.00 1.34 16.16
CA GLN A 130 -0.57 1.52 17.51
C GLN A 130 -1.87 0.72 17.78
N GLY A 131 -1.99 -0.48 17.19
CA GLY A 131 -3.17 -1.34 17.34
C GLY A 131 -4.32 -1.05 16.37
N GLU A 132 -4.18 -0.05 15.51
CA GLU A 132 -5.13 0.31 14.47
C GLU A 132 -4.66 -0.17 13.10
N ARG A 133 -5.58 -0.68 12.27
CA ARG A 133 -5.32 -0.95 10.85
C ARG A 133 -5.51 0.33 10.05
N ARG A 134 -4.52 0.66 9.24
CA ARG A 134 -4.59 1.77 8.29
C ARG A 134 -4.42 1.21 6.89
N VAL A 135 -5.37 1.50 6.01
CA VAL A 135 -5.36 1.05 4.62
C VAL A 135 -5.48 2.26 3.71
N ALA A 136 -4.48 2.49 2.88
CA ALA A 136 -4.48 3.53 1.86
C ALA A 136 -4.85 2.94 0.50
N VAL A 137 -5.83 3.55 -0.17
CA VAL A 137 -6.29 3.20 -1.53
C VAL A 137 -6.77 4.44 -2.27
N ASP A 138 -6.86 4.37 -3.59
CA ASP A 138 -7.56 5.40 -4.39
C ASP A 138 -9.07 5.14 -4.41
N LEU A 139 -9.81 5.83 -3.54
CA LEU A 139 -11.28 5.84 -3.52
C LEU A 139 -11.93 6.49 -4.76
N ASN A 140 -11.17 7.02 -5.73
CA ASN A 140 -11.72 7.40 -7.03
C ASN A 140 -11.83 6.21 -8.01
N GLN A 141 -11.24 5.05 -7.68
CA GLN A 141 -11.46 3.82 -8.43
C GLN A 141 -12.90 3.33 -8.25
N PRO A 142 -13.41 2.47 -9.17
CA PRO A 142 -14.71 1.83 -8.99
C PRO A 142 -14.83 1.16 -7.60
N GLU A 143 -16.01 1.26 -6.98
CA GLU A 143 -16.22 0.80 -5.60
C GLU A 143 -15.82 -0.67 -5.38
N ASP A 144 -16.14 -1.55 -6.34
CA ASP A 144 -15.72 -2.95 -6.28
C ASP A 144 -14.20 -3.10 -6.22
N HIS A 145 -13.46 -2.31 -7.00
CA HIS A 145 -12.00 -2.35 -6.97
C HIS A 145 -11.45 -1.87 -5.63
N ALA A 146 -11.97 -0.74 -5.10
CA ALA A 146 -11.54 -0.22 -3.81
C ALA A 146 -11.85 -1.23 -2.69
N LEU A 147 -13.03 -1.83 -2.68
CA LEU A 147 -13.41 -2.86 -1.73
C LEU A 147 -12.50 -4.08 -1.81
N MET A 148 -12.24 -4.62 -3.01
CA MET A 148 -11.36 -5.78 -3.19
C MET A 148 -9.92 -5.47 -2.78
N GLN A 149 -9.41 -4.28 -3.10
CA GLN A 149 -8.09 -3.87 -2.66
C GLN A 149 -8.02 -3.78 -1.13
N ILE A 150 -8.99 -3.14 -0.48
CA ILE A 150 -9.03 -3.05 0.99
C ILE A 150 -9.10 -4.44 1.62
N LEU A 151 -9.96 -5.33 1.09
CA LEU A 151 -10.05 -6.71 1.58
C LEU A 151 -8.73 -7.46 1.44
N HIS A 152 -8.05 -7.32 0.30
CA HIS A 152 -6.74 -7.93 0.07
C HIS A 152 -5.69 -7.43 1.07
N GLU A 153 -5.63 -6.11 1.31
CA GLU A 153 -4.74 -5.53 2.32
C GLU A 153 -5.08 -6.02 3.73
N GLU A 154 -6.37 -6.22 4.06
CA GLU A 154 -6.80 -6.80 5.33
C GLU A 154 -6.42 -8.27 5.43
N CYS A 155 -6.48 -9.05 4.35
CA CYS A 155 -6.04 -10.45 4.35
C CYS A 155 -4.57 -10.59 4.76
N HIS A 156 -3.69 -9.70 4.30
CA HIS A 156 -2.30 -9.67 4.73
C HIS A 156 -2.14 -9.58 6.25
N ALA A 157 -3.04 -8.90 6.97
CA ALA A 157 -2.99 -8.82 8.43
C ALA A 157 -3.08 -10.19 9.12
N VAL A 158 -3.77 -11.14 8.48
CA VAL A 158 -4.07 -12.47 9.00
C VAL A 158 -3.12 -13.51 8.40
N THR A 159 -2.88 -13.46 7.09
CA THR A 159 -2.12 -14.49 6.37
C THR A 159 -0.60 -14.33 6.47
N ASP A 160 -0.08 -13.11 6.60
CA ASP A 160 1.36 -12.86 6.49
C ASP A 160 2.16 -13.60 7.56
N ARG A 161 1.62 -13.74 8.76
CA ARG A 161 2.33 -14.39 9.87
C ARG A 161 2.62 -15.86 9.59
N GLU A 162 1.76 -16.53 8.84
CA GLU A 162 1.87 -17.97 8.54
C GLU A 162 2.87 -18.25 7.41
N VAL A 163 3.06 -17.28 6.52
CA VAL A 163 3.89 -17.41 5.31
C VAL A 163 5.25 -16.73 5.47
N ALA A 164 5.34 -15.67 6.28
CA ALA A 164 6.56 -14.91 6.44
C ALA A 164 7.73 -15.77 6.95
N HIS A 165 8.89 -15.61 6.32
CA HIS A 165 10.10 -16.33 6.70
C HIS A 165 11.09 -15.36 7.39
N PRO A 166 11.26 -15.41 8.72
CA PRO A 166 12.04 -14.40 9.46
C PRO A 166 13.50 -14.26 9.03
N SER A 167 14.08 -15.32 8.45
CA SER A 167 15.47 -15.34 8.00
C SER A 167 15.68 -14.83 6.56
N ILE A 168 14.63 -14.56 5.79
CA ILE A 168 14.74 -14.03 4.43
C ILE A 168 14.52 -12.52 4.48
N PRO A 169 15.44 -11.71 3.92
CA PRO A 169 15.26 -10.26 3.85
C PRO A 169 13.93 -9.89 3.17
N ARG A 170 13.23 -8.92 3.74
CA ARG A 170 12.03 -8.33 3.13
C ARG A 170 12.44 -7.43 1.97
N GLU A 171 12.55 -8.04 0.80
CA GLU A 171 12.97 -7.41 -0.43
C GLU A 171 11.92 -7.63 -1.52
N THR A 172 11.54 -6.57 -2.22
CA THR A 172 10.46 -6.60 -3.24
C THR A 172 11.00 -6.59 -4.67
N ARG A 173 12.33 -6.61 -4.84
CA ARG A 173 12.99 -6.57 -6.15
C ARG A 173 12.88 -7.90 -6.87
N PHE A 174 12.37 -7.88 -8.10
CA PHE A 174 12.22 -9.09 -8.93
C PHE A 174 13.52 -9.91 -9.00
N GLY A 175 13.39 -11.23 -8.85
CA GLY A 175 14.51 -12.18 -8.94
C GLY A 175 15.29 -12.41 -7.64
N THR A 176 14.92 -11.74 -6.55
CA THR A 176 15.54 -11.96 -5.23
C THR A 176 14.78 -13.00 -4.40
N ALA A 177 15.42 -13.54 -3.35
CA ALA A 177 14.76 -14.46 -2.42
C ALA A 177 13.58 -13.80 -1.71
N GLY A 178 13.70 -12.51 -1.35
CA GLY A 178 12.60 -11.75 -0.75
C GLY A 178 11.41 -11.62 -1.69
N TYR A 179 11.62 -11.50 -3.01
CA TYR A 179 10.53 -11.43 -3.98
C TYR A 179 9.72 -12.73 -4.05
N ALA A 180 10.38 -13.89 -3.93
CA ALA A 180 9.67 -15.16 -3.87
C ALA A 180 8.79 -15.27 -2.61
N VAL A 181 9.31 -14.82 -1.46
CA VAL A 181 8.51 -14.73 -0.22
C VAL A 181 7.35 -13.77 -0.40
N HIS A 182 7.58 -12.59 -0.98
CA HIS A 182 6.54 -11.62 -1.24
C HIS A 182 5.44 -12.19 -2.14
N ARG A 183 5.80 -12.89 -3.23
CA ARG A 183 4.82 -13.59 -4.08
C ARG A 183 3.99 -14.62 -3.31
N ALA A 184 4.61 -15.38 -2.40
CA ALA A 184 3.87 -16.33 -1.56
C ALA A 184 2.90 -15.61 -0.61
N LEU A 185 3.28 -14.45 -0.07
CA LEU A 185 2.39 -13.62 0.77
C LEU A 185 1.18 -13.11 -0.04
N GLU A 186 1.43 -12.59 -1.23
CA GLU A 186 0.39 -12.11 -2.16
C GLU A 186 -0.58 -13.25 -2.53
N ASP A 187 -0.05 -14.41 -2.92
CA ASP A 187 -0.87 -15.56 -3.33
C ASP A 187 -1.72 -16.09 -2.15
N ALA A 188 -1.18 -16.08 -0.93
CA ALA A 188 -1.92 -16.47 0.28
C ALA A 188 -3.04 -15.48 0.61
N ALA A 189 -2.76 -14.17 0.56
CA ALA A 189 -3.78 -13.14 0.78
C ALA A 189 -4.90 -13.22 -0.27
N VAL A 190 -4.55 -13.48 -1.54
CA VAL A 190 -5.53 -13.67 -2.62
C VAL A 190 -6.37 -14.93 -2.43
N ALA A 191 -5.75 -16.05 -2.06
CA ALA A 191 -6.47 -17.29 -1.83
C ALA A 191 -7.44 -17.16 -0.64
N TYR A 192 -6.99 -16.53 0.45
CA TYR A 192 -7.81 -16.35 1.64
C TYR A 192 -8.98 -15.39 1.42
N GLY A 193 -8.76 -14.30 0.68
CA GLY A 193 -9.83 -13.38 0.29
C GLY A 193 -10.95 -14.07 -0.50
N ALA A 194 -10.60 -14.98 -1.41
CA ALA A 194 -11.60 -15.77 -2.15
C ALA A 194 -12.43 -16.68 -1.21
N VAL A 195 -11.80 -17.29 -0.20
CA VAL A 195 -12.50 -18.13 0.80
C VAL A 195 -13.50 -17.30 1.59
N VAL A 196 -13.08 -16.14 2.12
CA VAL A 196 -13.96 -15.24 2.88
C VAL A 196 -15.15 -14.79 2.03
N LEU A 197 -14.91 -14.38 0.79
CA LEU A 197 -15.98 -13.96 -0.11
C LEU A 197 -16.95 -15.10 -0.41
N ALA A 198 -16.46 -16.32 -0.65
CA ALA A 198 -17.32 -17.47 -0.90
C ALA A 198 -18.23 -17.80 0.28
N GLU A 199 -17.78 -17.54 1.51
CA GLU A 199 -18.53 -17.81 2.73
C GLU A 199 -19.63 -16.77 2.98
N VAL A 200 -19.32 -15.47 2.89
CA VAL A 200 -20.23 -14.42 3.40
C VAL A 200 -20.66 -13.38 2.35
N ALA A 201 -20.08 -13.38 1.16
CA ALA A 201 -20.45 -12.45 0.08
C ALA A 201 -20.22 -13.04 -1.33
N PRO A 202 -20.85 -14.19 -1.67
CA PRO A 202 -20.56 -14.92 -2.90
C PRO A 202 -20.88 -14.12 -4.18
N ASP A 203 -21.78 -13.15 -4.12
CA ASP A 203 -22.10 -12.25 -5.22
C ASP A 203 -20.93 -11.31 -5.60
N LEU A 204 -19.93 -11.13 -4.72
CA LEU A 204 -18.72 -10.37 -5.00
C LEU A 204 -17.62 -11.20 -5.70
N LEU A 205 -17.74 -12.52 -5.80
CA LEU A 205 -16.69 -13.38 -6.35
C LEU A 205 -16.31 -13.01 -7.78
N ALA A 206 -17.29 -12.66 -8.62
CA ALA A 206 -17.03 -12.24 -9.99
C ALA A 206 -16.22 -10.93 -10.06
N ALA A 207 -16.51 -9.97 -9.18
CA ALA A 207 -15.75 -8.74 -9.06
C ALA A 207 -14.32 -9.01 -8.55
N TYR A 208 -14.18 -9.94 -7.60
CA TYR A 208 -12.89 -10.37 -7.07
C TYR A 208 -12.00 -11.03 -8.12
N GLU A 209 -12.55 -11.93 -8.93
CA GLU A 209 -11.82 -12.56 -10.03
C GLU A 209 -11.35 -11.52 -11.06
N GLN A 210 -12.20 -10.55 -11.41
CA GLN A 210 -11.83 -9.45 -12.30
C GLN A 210 -10.74 -8.57 -11.69
N TRP A 211 -10.80 -8.27 -10.39
CA TRP A 211 -9.77 -7.54 -9.66
C TRP A 211 -8.45 -8.32 -9.72
N ARG A 212 -8.46 -9.62 -9.37
CA ARG A 212 -7.28 -10.50 -9.37
C ARG A 212 -6.59 -10.55 -10.73
N CYS A 213 -7.36 -10.73 -11.81
CA CYS A 213 -6.82 -10.78 -13.17
C CYS A 213 -6.16 -9.47 -13.63
N ARG A 214 -6.42 -8.35 -12.95
CA ARG A 214 -5.83 -7.03 -13.23
C ARG A 214 -4.61 -6.71 -12.35
N MET A 215 -4.40 -7.47 -11.28
CA MET A 215 -3.31 -7.29 -10.30
C MET A 215 -2.12 -8.24 -10.52
N GLY A 216 -2.35 -9.36 -11.21
CA GLY A 216 -1.30 -10.33 -11.61
C GLY A 216 -0.47 -9.88 -12.81
#